data_AF-A0A140K5Z7-F1
#
_entry.id   AF-A0A140K5Z7-F1
#
_cell.length_a   1.000
_cell.length_b   1.000
_cell.length_c   1.000
_cell.angle_alpha   90.00
_cell.angle_beta   90.00
_cell.angle_gamma   90.00
#
_symmetry.space_group_name_H-M   'P 1'
#
loop_
_entity.id
_entity.type
_entity.pdbx_description
1 polymer ?
#
loop_
_entity_poly.entity_id
_entity_poly.type
_entity_poly.pdbx_seq_one_letter_code
_entity_poly.pdbx_strand_id
1 'polypeptide(L)'
;MIVFTNRTIKKKILIVQFNNLLPNFWYGLGILSLLVSSASAIPKSENFTQNPDSFPNYCQPEESLFIVAETKGFWVNICGGDLPHTYVGVSKINGNKIRLPLKEYDRQGDYFEAVNQDVSYLLIRGSTKGDFLTVTQGDRELFRQPLLDWHEE
;
A
#
# COMPACT_ATOMS: atom_id res chain seq x y z
N MET A 1 22.93 -22.57 30.08
CA MET A 1 23.92 -21.54 29.70
C MET A 1 24.13 -21.67 28.20
N ILE A 2 23.50 -20.79 27.40
CA ILE A 2 23.61 -20.82 25.94
C ILE A 2 24.28 -19.52 25.53
N VAL A 3 25.48 -19.64 24.97
CA VAL A 3 26.33 -18.58 24.48
C VAL A 3 25.89 -18.23 23.07
N PHE A 4 25.44 -17.00 22.84
CA PHE A 4 25.22 -16.49 21.48
C PHE A 4 26.43 -15.69 21.03
N THR A 5 27.17 -16.26 20.08
CA THR A 5 28.33 -15.62 19.44
C THR A 5 27.85 -14.56 18.45
N ASN A 6 28.35 -13.34 18.64
CA ASN A 6 28.10 -12.17 17.81
C ASN A 6 28.72 -12.33 16.41
N ARG A 7 27.92 -12.23 15.34
CA ARG A 7 28.43 -12.10 13.96
C ARG A 7 27.84 -10.87 13.30
N THR A 8 28.69 -9.86 13.19
CA THR A 8 28.55 -8.62 12.43
C THR A 8 28.45 -8.94 10.93
N ILE A 9 27.35 -8.57 10.28
CA ILE A 9 27.23 -8.62 8.82
C ILE A 9 26.99 -7.20 8.29
N LYS A 10 28.00 -6.70 7.56
CA LYS A 10 28.01 -5.41 6.86
C LYS A 10 26.86 -5.37 5.83
N LYS A 11 25.95 -4.40 5.97
CA LYS A 11 24.95 -4.08 4.96
C LYS A 11 25.62 -3.49 3.72
N LYS A 12 25.60 -4.21 2.61
CA LYS A 12 25.99 -3.72 1.28
C LYS A 12 24.74 -3.14 0.64
N ILE A 13 24.69 -1.82 0.52
CA ILE A 13 23.64 -1.07 -0.18
C ILE A 13 23.74 -1.41 -1.67
N LEU A 14 22.66 -1.95 -2.23
CA LEU A 14 22.58 -2.26 -3.66
C LEU A 14 21.66 -1.21 -4.29
N ILE A 15 22.28 -0.20 -4.90
CA ILE A 15 21.63 0.80 -5.75
C ILE A 15 21.36 0.09 -7.08
N VAL A 16 20.10 -0.05 -7.45
CA VAL A 16 19.70 -0.51 -8.79
C VAL A 16 19.88 0.67 -9.75
N GLN A 17 20.92 0.63 -10.58
CA GLN A 17 21.09 1.52 -11.72
C GLN A 17 20.35 0.95 -12.93
N PHE A 18 19.42 1.73 -13.50
CA PHE A 18 18.91 1.52 -14.85
C PHE A 18 19.71 2.38 -15.83
N ASN A 19 20.65 1.76 -16.52
CA ASN A 19 21.22 2.29 -17.74
C ASN A 19 20.25 2.03 -18.89
N ASN A 20 19.92 3.05 -19.68
CA ASN A 20 19.54 2.84 -21.07
C ASN A 20 20.21 3.90 -21.95
N LEU A 21 20.87 3.38 -22.98
CA LEU A 21 21.67 4.08 -23.96
C LEU A 21 20.81 4.87 -24.96
N LEU A 22 21.39 5.97 -25.44
CA LEU A 22 20.97 6.76 -26.60
C LEU A 22 20.97 5.92 -27.90
N PRO A 23 20.33 6.42 -28.97
CA PRO A 23 21.17 6.97 -30.02
C PRO A 23 20.67 8.28 -30.64
N ASN A 24 21.67 9.03 -31.11
CA ASN A 24 21.57 10.25 -31.89
C ASN A 24 20.93 9.99 -33.26
N PHE A 25 20.14 10.92 -33.76
CA PHE A 25 19.82 11.02 -35.19
C PHE A 25 19.87 12.49 -35.63
N TRP A 26 20.70 12.76 -36.63
CA TRP A 26 21.03 14.09 -37.17
C TRP A 26 20.41 14.26 -38.57
N TYR A 27 19.92 15.48 -38.83
CA TYR A 27 19.60 16.14 -40.11
C TYR A 27 18.43 15.65 -40.99
N GLY A 28 17.60 16.62 -41.39
CA GLY A 28 16.75 16.52 -42.57
C GLY A 28 15.66 17.59 -42.68
N LEU A 29 16.03 18.74 -43.25
CA LEU A 29 15.20 19.75 -43.95
C LEU A 29 13.67 19.54 -44.04
N GLY A 30 12.94 20.47 -43.40
CA GLY A 30 11.91 21.30 -44.04
C GLY A 30 10.63 20.64 -44.55
N ILE A 31 9.54 20.77 -43.77
CA ILE A 31 8.19 20.97 -44.33
C ILE A 31 7.40 21.91 -43.42
N LEU A 32 7.02 23.05 -43.99
CA LEU A 32 6.01 23.99 -43.52
C LEU A 32 4.65 23.28 -43.41
N SER A 33 4.06 23.17 -42.22
CA SER A 33 2.65 22.78 -42.09
C SER A 33 2.00 23.28 -40.79
N LEU A 34 1.09 24.25 -40.99
CA LEU A 34 -0.14 24.56 -40.24
C LEU A 34 -0.16 24.22 -38.75
N LEU A 35 -0.01 25.26 -37.92
CA LEU A 35 -0.40 25.24 -36.51
C LEU A 35 -1.91 25.10 -36.40
N VAL A 36 -2.39 23.85 -36.33
CA VAL A 36 -3.70 23.55 -35.74
C VAL A 36 -3.50 23.62 -34.22
N SER A 37 -3.85 24.77 -33.64
CA SER A 37 -3.94 24.95 -32.19
C SER A 37 -5.06 24.08 -31.64
N SER A 38 -4.78 22.79 -31.44
CA SER A 38 -5.60 21.97 -30.56
C SER A 38 -5.26 22.37 -29.14
N ALA A 39 -6.07 23.27 -28.58
CA ALA A 39 -6.08 23.52 -27.14
C ALA A 39 -6.52 22.23 -26.46
N SER A 40 -5.56 21.40 -26.07
CA SER A 40 -5.77 20.29 -25.16
C SER A 40 -6.25 20.92 -23.85
N ALA A 41 -7.56 20.86 -23.61
CA ALA A 41 -8.13 21.18 -22.31
C ALA A 41 -7.45 20.25 -21.30
N ILE A 42 -6.54 20.81 -20.50
CA ILE A 42 -5.98 20.11 -19.34
C ILE A 42 -7.16 19.90 -18.40
N PRO A 43 -7.59 18.65 -18.14
CA PRO A 43 -8.65 18.42 -17.18
C PRO A 43 -8.16 18.98 -15.83
N LYS A 44 -8.92 19.94 -15.31
CA LYS A 44 -8.70 20.54 -14.01
C LYS A 44 -8.70 19.40 -12.99
N SER A 45 -7.53 19.12 -12.42
CA SER A 45 -7.38 18.20 -11.30
C SER A 45 -8.34 18.65 -10.20
N GLU A 46 -9.40 17.89 -9.98
CA GLU A 46 -10.29 18.11 -8.86
C GLU A 46 -9.46 17.91 -7.60
N ASN A 47 -9.19 19.01 -6.89
CA ASN A 47 -8.73 18.94 -5.52
C ASN A 47 -9.87 18.31 -4.73
N PHE A 48 -9.76 17.00 -4.49
CA PHE A 48 -10.60 16.28 -3.56
C PHE A 48 -10.30 16.85 -2.18
N THR A 49 -11.16 17.76 -1.72
CA THR A 49 -11.12 18.30 -0.36
C THR A 49 -11.46 17.15 0.58
N GLN A 50 -10.44 16.41 1.02
CA GLN A 50 -10.60 15.46 2.11
C GLN A 50 -11.00 16.25 3.34
N ASN A 51 -12.17 15.93 3.89
CA ASN A 51 -12.49 16.35 5.24
C ASN A 51 -11.38 15.78 6.14
N PRO A 52 -10.63 16.60 6.90
CA PRO A 52 -9.51 16.11 7.72
C PRO A 52 -9.95 15.04 8.75
N ASP A 53 -11.24 14.93 9.01
CA ASP A 53 -11.84 13.94 9.91
C ASP A 53 -12.42 12.70 9.18
N SER A 54 -12.28 12.59 7.85
CA SER A 54 -12.78 11.42 7.10
C SER A 54 -11.66 10.43 6.78
N PHE A 55 -11.84 9.19 7.21
CA PHE A 55 -11.00 8.08 6.82
C PHE A 55 -11.09 7.81 5.31
N PRO A 56 -9.98 7.47 4.64
CA PRO A 56 -10.03 7.13 3.24
C PRO A 56 -10.70 5.76 3.04
N ASN A 57 -11.66 5.70 2.14
CA ASN A 57 -12.24 4.45 1.65
C ASN A 57 -11.55 4.04 0.34
N TYR A 58 -10.81 2.94 0.37
CA TYR A 58 -10.12 2.36 -0.80
C TYR A 58 -10.79 1.09 -1.34
N CYS A 59 -12.01 0.80 -0.92
CA CYS A 59 -12.83 -0.27 -1.47
C CYS A 59 -13.32 0.09 -2.88
N GLN A 60 -13.69 -0.93 -3.65
CA GLN A 60 -14.31 -0.71 -4.96
C GLN A 60 -15.73 -0.16 -4.79
N PRO A 61 -16.31 0.52 -5.79
CA PRO A 61 -17.67 1.07 -5.70
C PRO A 61 -18.77 0.05 -5.35
N GLU A 62 -18.57 -1.21 -5.74
CA GLU A 62 -19.47 -2.34 -5.47
C GLU A 62 -19.20 -3.03 -4.12
N GLU A 63 -18.17 -2.61 -3.37
CA GLU A 63 -17.78 -3.19 -2.09
C GLU A 63 -18.21 -2.32 -0.91
N SER A 64 -18.55 -2.97 0.19
CA SER A 64 -18.70 -2.37 1.50
C SER A 64 -17.36 -2.29 2.22
N LEU A 65 -17.14 -1.18 2.93
CA LEU A 65 -16.05 -1.03 3.89
C LEU A 65 -16.47 -1.69 5.20
N PHE A 66 -15.64 -2.59 5.72
CA PHE A 66 -15.87 -3.23 7.03
C PHE A 66 -15.04 -2.57 8.11
N ILE A 67 -13.76 -2.34 7.80
CA ILE A 67 -12.81 -1.72 8.73
C ILE A 67 -11.93 -0.77 7.95
N VAL A 68 -11.67 0.37 8.55
CA VAL A 68 -10.56 1.23 8.19
C VAL A 68 -9.62 1.38 9.38
N ALA A 69 -8.33 1.23 9.14
CA ALA A 69 -7.29 1.33 10.15
C ALA A 69 -6.13 2.21 9.68
N GLU A 70 -5.67 3.04 10.60
CA GLU A 70 -4.57 3.97 10.40
C GLU A 70 -3.33 3.47 11.12
N THR A 71 -2.18 3.50 10.45
CA THR A 71 -0.86 3.39 11.08
C THR A 71 -0.04 4.62 10.72
N LYS A 72 1.17 4.75 11.27
CA LYS A 72 2.10 5.82 10.85
C LYS A 72 2.44 5.75 9.36
N GLY A 73 2.55 4.54 8.79
CA GLY A 73 3.00 4.35 7.40
C GLY A 73 1.92 4.01 6.40
N PHE A 74 0.76 3.54 6.85
CA PHE A 74 -0.25 2.91 5.99
C PHE A 74 -1.67 3.27 6.40
N TRP A 75 -2.54 3.31 5.40
CA TRP A 75 -3.96 3.08 5.54
C TRP A 75 -4.27 1.63 5.20
N VAL A 76 -5.16 1.00 5.95
CA VAL A 76 -5.63 -0.35 5.70
C VAL A 76 -7.15 -0.32 5.67
N ASN A 77 -7.74 -0.88 4.62
CA ASN A 77 -9.18 -1.10 4.52
C ASN A 77 -9.45 -2.59 4.35
N ILE A 78 -10.42 -3.09 5.10
CA ILE A 78 -11.02 -4.40 4.86
C ILE A 78 -12.31 -4.16 4.09
N CYS A 79 -12.35 -4.71 2.88
CA CYS A 79 -13.45 -4.55 1.94
C CYS A 79 -14.15 -5.89 1.70
N GLY A 80 -15.42 -5.83 1.36
CA GLY A 80 -16.19 -7.03 1.05
C GLY A 80 -17.55 -6.72 0.44
N GLY A 81 -18.44 -7.71 0.49
CA GLY A 81 -19.87 -7.55 0.19
C GLY A 81 -20.66 -7.91 1.43
N ASP A 82 -21.33 -9.05 1.42
CA ASP A 82 -22.01 -9.60 2.60
C ASP A 82 -21.03 -9.97 3.74
N LEU A 83 -19.78 -10.31 3.37
CA LEU A 83 -18.71 -10.69 4.27
C LEU A 83 -17.38 -10.05 3.82
N PRO A 84 -16.43 -9.81 4.75
CA PRO A 84 -15.11 -9.31 4.40
C PRO A 84 -14.37 -10.36 3.58
N HIS A 85 -13.78 -9.94 2.46
CA HIS A 85 -13.02 -10.85 1.59
C HIS A 85 -11.79 -10.22 0.95
N THR A 86 -11.57 -8.92 1.12
CA THR A 86 -10.45 -8.21 0.51
C THR A 86 -9.70 -7.36 1.53
N TYR A 87 -8.38 -7.47 1.53
CA TYR A 87 -7.46 -6.54 2.18
C TYR A 87 -6.97 -5.50 1.18
N VAL A 88 -7.02 -4.23 1.56
CA VAL A 88 -6.44 -3.12 0.80
C VAL A 88 -5.47 -2.35 1.70
N GLY A 89 -4.19 -2.31 1.33
CA GLY A 89 -3.18 -1.52 2.01
C GLY A 89 -2.68 -0.38 1.13
N VAL A 90 -2.60 0.83 1.66
CA VAL A 90 -2.09 2.01 0.94
C VAL A 90 -0.96 2.65 1.73
N SER A 91 0.22 2.76 1.11
CA SER A 91 1.37 3.44 1.68
C SER A 91 1.15 4.95 1.70
N LYS A 92 1.28 5.57 2.88
CA LYS A 92 1.21 7.03 3.04
C LYS A 92 2.45 7.75 2.48
N ILE A 93 3.54 7.02 2.25
CA ILE A 93 4.81 7.61 1.79
C ILE A 93 4.78 7.89 0.29
N ASN A 94 4.23 6.96 -0.50
CA ASN A 94 4.29 7.01 -1.96
C ASN A 94 2.94 6.71 -2.64
N GLY A 95 1.87 6.47 -1.89
CA GLY A 95 0.56 6.14 -2.44
C GLY A 95 0.46 4.73 -3.03
N ASN A 96 1.51 3.90 -2.94
CA ASN A 96 1.47 2.54 -3.46
C ASN A 96 0.36 1.75 -2.77
N LYS A 97 -0.49 1.13 -3.58
CA LYS A 97 -1.62 0.33 -3.14
C LYS A 97 -1.39 -1.15 -3.43
N ILE A 98 -1.70 -1.99 -2.46
CA ILE A 98 -1.81 -3.43 -2.61
C ILE A 98 -3.24 -3.85 -2.30
N ARG A 99 -3.76 -4.80 -3.08
CA ARG A 99 -5.08 -5.38 -2.91
C ARG A 99 -4.96 -6.89 -3.00
N LEU A 100 -5.40 -7.58 -1.97
CA LEU A 100 -5.24 -9.03 -1.82
C LEU A 100 -6.53 -9.65 -1.30
N PRO A 101 -6.87 -10.87 -1.75
CA PRO A 101 -7.93 -11.63 -1.08
C PRO A 101 -7.51 -11.91 0.36
N LEU A 102 -8.47 -11.86 1.28
CA LEU A 102 -8.28 -12.37 2.63
C LEU A 102 -8.12 -13.88 2.56
N LYS A 103 -7.12 -14.39 3.29
CA LYS A 103 -6.90 -15.81 3.51
C LYS A 103 -7.71 -16.29 4.71
N GLU A 104 -7.72 -15.50 5.77
CA GLU A 104 -8.39 -15.82 7.03
C GLU A 104 -8.83 -14.54 7.73
N TYR A 105 -9.91 -14.62 8.50
CA TYR A 105 -10.36 -13.55 9.38
C TYR A 105 -11.20 -14.16 10.51
N ASP A 106 -11.27 -13.49 11.65
CA ASP A 106 -12.21 -13.84 12.70
C ASP A 106 -13.53 -13.07 12.56
N ARG A 107 -14.63 -13.63 13.08
CA ARG A 107 -15.95 -13.00 12.96
C ARG A 107 -16.13 -11.80 13.88
N GLN A 108 -15.25 -11.64 14.86
CA GLN A 108 -15.23 -10.52 15.78
C GLN A 108 -14.61 -9.27 15.13
N GLY A 109 -13.85 -9.46 14.04
CA GLY A 109 -13.09 -8.41 13.39
C GLY A 109 -11.77 -8.11 14.11
N ASP A 110 -11.33 -8.92 15.07
CA ASP A 110 -10.08 -8.69 15.77
C ASP A 110 -8.87 -9.20 14.97
N TYR A 111 -9.09 -10.00 13.92
CA TYR A 111 -8.03 -10.58 13.11
C TYR A 111 -8.40 -10.63 11.62
N PHE A 112 -7.47 -10.15 10.78
CA PHE A 112 -7.51 -10.34 9.33
C PHE A 112 -6.13 -10.69 8.81
N GLU A 113 -6.07 -11.70 7.93
CA GLU A 113 -4.85 -12.12 7.26
C GLU A 113 -5.05 -12.10 5.74
N ALA A 114 -4.14 -11.44 5.04
CA ALA A 114 -3.96 -11.59 3.61
C ALA A 114 -2.55 -12.10 3.31
N VAL A 115 -2.41 -12.91 2.28
CA VAL A 115 -1.12 -13.51 1.90
C VAL A 115 -0.82 -13.25 0.44
N ASN A 116 0.40 -12.81 0.17
CA ASN A 116 0.97 -12.72 -1.16
C ASN A 116 2.29 -13.50 -1.19
N GLN A 117 2.27 -14.68 -1.79
CA GLN A 117 3.41 -15.61 -1.81
C GLN A 117 3.88 -15.97 -0.39
N ASP A 118 5.09 -15.57 -0.01
CA ASP A 118 5.68 -15.81 1.31
C ASP A 118 5.43 -14.65 2.30
N VAL A 119 4.76 -13.58 1.87
CA VAL A 119 4.48 -12.40 2.68
C VAL A 119 3.06 -12.43 3.23
N SER A 120 2.92 -12.35 4.55
CA SER A 120 1.62 -12.27 5.23
C SER A 120 1.41 -10.90 5.84
N TYR A 121 0.21 -10.36 5.65
CA TYR A 121 -0.25 -9.07 6.14
C TYR A 121 -1.32 -9.32 7.19
N LEU A 122 -1.04 -8.98 8.44
CA LEU A 122 -1.89 -9.27 9.58
C LEU A 122 -2.38 -7.96 10.20
N LEU A 123 -3.68 -7.76 10.20
CA LEU A 123 -4.34 -6.71 10.98
C LEU A 123 -4.89 -7.36 12.24
N ILE A 124 -4.37 -6.94 13.40
CA ILE A 124 -4.70 -7.53 14.70
C ILE A 124 -5.20 -6.42 15.63
N ARG A 125 -6.39 -6.59 16.20
CA ARG A 125 -7.00 -5.71 17.20
C ARG A 125 -7.25 -6.47 18.50
N GLY A 126 -7.42 -5.76 19.60
CA GLY A 126 -7.82 -6.33 20.90
C GLY A 126 -6.79 -7.26 21.54
N SER A 127 -5.54 -7.30 21.05
CA SER A 127 -4.52 -8.20 21.60
C SER A 127 -3.97 -7.67 22.94
N THR A 128 -3.42 -8.55 23.77
CA THR A 128 -2.75 -8.15 25.03
C THR A 128 -1.55 -7.23 24.83
N LYS A 129 -1.02 -7.15 23.60
CA LYS A 129 0.07 -6.26 23.25
C LYS A 129 -0.43 -4.93 22.66
N GLY A 130 -1.73 -4.80 22.37
CA GLY A 130 -2.34 -3.68 21.64
C GLY A 130 -2.73 -4.05 20.21
N ASP A 131 -3.07 -3.04 19.42
CA ASP A 131 -3.55 -3.18 18.04
C ASP A 131 -2.42 -2.90 17.05
N PHE A 132 -2.24 -3.77 16.07
CA PHE A 132 -1.11 -3.70 15.15
C PHE A 132 -1.46 -4.12 13.72
N LEU A 133 -0.78 -3.44 12.79
CA LEU A 133 -0.47 -3.99 11.48
C LEU A 133 0.90 -4.69 11.56
N THR A 134 0.93 -5.98 11.26
CA THR A 134 2.17 -6.77 11.19
C THR A 134 2.35 -7.29 9.77
N VAL A 135 3.56 -7.18 9.23
CA VAL A 135 3.92 -7.81 7.95
C VAL A 135 5.09 -8.75 8.19
N THR A 136 4.91 -9.99 7.76
CA THR A 136 5.90 -11.07 7.92
C THR A 136 6.27 -11.65 6.56
N GLN A 137 7.48 -12.17 6.44
CA GLN A 137 7.94 -12.95 5.29
C GLN A 137 8.48 -14.28 5.81
N GLY A 138 7.71 -15.36 5.62
CA GLY A 138 7.92 -16.61 6.35
C GLY A 138 7.97 -16.37 7.86
N ASP A 139 9.05 -16.81 8.51
CA ASP A 139 9.25 -16.65 9.96
C ASP A 139 9.79 -15.28 10.38
N ARG A 140 10.06 -14.37 9.43
CA ARG A 140 10.68 -13.08 9.70
C ARG A 140 9.65 -11.96 9.73
N GLU A 141 9.56 -11.25 10.85
CA GLU A 141 8.84 -9.96 10.89
C GLU A 141 9.60 -8.92 10.04
N LEU A 142 8.95 -8.42 8.99
CA LEU A 142 9.47 -7.32 8.19
C LEU A 142 9.26 -5.99 8.91
N PHE A 143 8.07 -5.79 9.44
CA PHE A 143 7.75 -4.70 10.37
C PHE A 143 6.46 -4.97 11.14
N ARG A 144 6.31 -4.21 12.23
CA ARG A 144 5.08 -4.07 13.00
C ARG A 144 4.84 -2.60 13.29
N GLN A 145 3.63 -2.11 13.03
CA GLN A 145 3.22 -0.75 13.33
C GLN A 145 1.96 -0.77 14.20
N PRO A 146 1.90 0.02 15.28
CA PRO A 146 0.68 0.18 16.04
C PRO A 146 -0.40 0.84 15.18
N LEU A 147 -1.65 0.44 15.40
CA LEU A 147 -2.79 1.20 14.90
C LEU A 147 -2.89 2.50 15.72
N LEU A 148 -3.01 3.63 15.01
CA LEU A 148 -3.18 4.95 15.60
C LEU A 148 -4.66 5.27 15.80
N ASP A 149 -5.49 4.83 14.86
CA ASP A 149 -6.94 4.93 14.91
C ASP A 149 -7.55 3.82 14.03
N TRP A 150 -8.80 3.43 14.31
CA TRP A 150 -9.54 2.47 13.51
C TRP A 150 -11.05 2.57 13.78
N HIS A 151 -11.84 2.32 12.75
CA HIS A 151 -13.31 2.37 12.81
C HIS A 151 -13.92 1.21 12.04
N GLU A 152 -15.06 0.75 12.53
CA GLU A 152 -15.98 -0.14 11.83
C GLU A 152 -17.08 0.70 11.18
N GLU A 153 -17.57 0.28 10.02
CA GLU A 153 -18.64 0.97 9.27
C GLU A 153 -19.92 0.13 9.19
#